data_AF-A0A9E6TWG8-F1
#
_entry.id   AF-A0A9E6TWG8-F1
#
_cell.length_a   1.000
_cell.length_b   1.000
_cell.length_c   1.000
_cell.angle_alpha   90.00
_cell.angle_beta   90.00
_cell.angle_gamma   90.00
#
_symmetry.space_group_name_H-M   'P 1'
#
loop_
_entity.id
_entity.type
_entity.pdbx_description
1 polymer ?
#
loop_
_entity_poly.entity_id
_entity_poly.type
_entity_poly.pdbx_seq_one_letter_code
_entity_poly.pdbx_strand_id
1 'polypeptide(L)' 'MKKIVPDPPFYLSVSPDISLEDARNRAAGLMDCINDVCELYYRTDEPSQRDTLLTGLFYLAHTLAPLQQHIGRLTP' A
#
# COMPACT_ATOMS: atom_id res chain seq x y z
N MET A 1 -10.63 28.07 20.51
CA MET A 1 -9.65 26.98 20.32
C MET A 1 -10.14 26.10 19.19
N LYS A 2 -9.58 26.23 17.98
CA LYS A 2 -9.91 25.33 16.86
C LYS A 2 -9.26 23.98 17.17
N LYS A 3 -10.08 22.94 17.40
CA LYS A 3 -9.58 21.57 17.49
C LYS A 3 -8.86 21.26 16.18
N ILE A 4 -7.55 21.05 16.24
CA ILE A 4 -6.80 20.48 15.13
C ILE A 4 -7.27 19.03 15.08
N VAL A 5 -8.17 18.73 14.16
CA VAL A 5 -8.47 17.35 13.81
C VAL A 5 -7.25 16.88 13.03
N PRO A 6 -6.52 15.86 13.49
CA PRO A 6 -5.45 15.30 12.68
C PRO A 6 -6.08 14.85 11.36
N ASP A 7 -5.54 15.31 10.23
CA ASP A 7 -5.94 14.81 8.93
C ASP A 7 -5.92 13.28 8.98
N PRO A 8 -7.00 12.59 8.58
CA PRO A 8 -7.00 11.15 8.56
C PRO A 8 -5.85 10.67 7.67
N PRO A 9 -5.14 9.59 8.04
CA PRO A 9 -4.04 9.08 7.24
C PRO A 9 -4.61 8.75 5.86
N PHE A 10 -4.17 9.49 4.84
CA PHE A 10 -4.45 9.33 3.41
C PHE A 10 -5.45 8.21 3.08
N TYR A 11 -6.73 8.55 2.89
CA TYR A 11 -7.68 7.61 2.30
C TYR A 11 -7.31 7.39 0.84
N LEU A 12 -6.49 6.36 0.57
CA LEU A 12 -6.33 5.82 -0.77
C LEU A 12 -7.64 5.12 -1.14
N SER A 13 -8.57 5.89 -1.69
CA SER A 13 -9.81 5.37 -2.24
C SER A 13 -9.52 4.69 -3.57
N VAL A 14 -9.87 3.41 -3.66
CA VAL A 14 -9.86 2.67 -4.92
C VAL A 14 -10.95 3.24 -5.82
N SER A 15 -10.64 3.47 -7.09
CA SER A 15 -11.66 3.89 -8.07
C SER A 15 -12.82 2.90 -8.05
N PRO A 16 -14.09 3.35 -7.89
CA PRO A 16 -15.22 2.44 -7.83
C PRO A 16 -15.45 1.68 -9.15
N ASP A 17 -14.93 2.22 -10.27
CA ASP A 17 -15.10 1.68 -11.61
C ASP A 17 -14.00 0.70 -12.03
N ILE A 18 -13.06 0.37 -11.13
CA ILE A 18 -12.02 -0.61 -11.46
C ILE A 18 -12.64 -2.00 -11.64
N SER A 19 -12.28 -2.69 -12.71
CA SER A 19 -12.72 -4.06 -12.92
C SER A 19 -12.08 -5.01 -11.89
N LEU A 20 -12.72 -6.16 -11.61
CA LEU A 20 -12.15 -7.18 -10.72
C LEU A 20 -10.79 -7.66 -11.23
N GLU A 21 -10.63 -7.81 -12.54
CA GLU A 21 -9.38 -8.24 -13.17
C GLU A 21 -8.28 -7.18 -12.97
N ASP A 22 -8.57 -5.92 -13.28
CA ASP A 22 -7.63 -4.82 -13.08
C ASP A 22 -7.26 -4.66 -11.60
N ALA A 23 -8.22 -4.83 -10.70
CA ALA A 23 -7.98 -4.76 -9.27
C ALA A 23 -7.02 -5.87 -8.81
N ARG A 24 -7.21 -7.11 -9.29
CA ARG A 24 -6.32 -8.24 -9.02
C ARG A 24 -4.92 -8.01 -9.60
N ASN A 25 -4.82 -7.55 -10.84
CA ASN A 25 -3.55 -7.25 -11.49
C ASN A 25 -2.76 -6.17 -10.72
N ARG A 26 -3.44 -5.10 -10.28
CA ARG A 26 -2.83 -4.08 -9.44
C ARG A 26 -2.41 -4.60 -8.06
N ALA A 27 -3.20 -5.49 -7.46
CA ALA A 27 -2.86 -6.08 -6.17
C ALA A 27 -1.63 -6.98 -6.28
N ALA A 28 -1.53 -7.78 -7.35
CA ALA A 28 -0.35 -8.58 -7.64
C ALA A 28 0.88 -7.69 -7.83
N GLY A 29 0.80 -6.64 -8.67
CA GLY A 29 1.92 -5.71 -8.86
C GLY A 29 2.34 -4.98 -7.58
N LEU A 30 1.41 -4.65 -6.69
CA LEU A 30 1.74 -4.11 -5.37
C LEU A 30 2.44 -5.13 -4.47
N MET A 31 2.02 -6.40 -4.49
CA MET A 31 2.70 -7.47 -3.75
C MET A 31 4.13 -7.71 -4.27
N ASP A 32 4.33 -7.70 -5.57
CA ASP A 32 5.65 -7.82 -6.18
C ASP A 32 6.55 -6.66 -5.74
N CYS A 33 6.03 -5.43 -5.77
CA CYS A 33 6.76 -4.25 -5.33
C CYS A 33 7.10 -4.29 -3.83
N ILE A 34 6.19 -4.80 -2.98
CA ILE A 34 6.46 -5.03 -1.56
C ILE A 34 7.59 -6.05 -1.38
N ASN A 35 7.59 -7.14 -2.14
CA ASN A 35 8.66 -8.13 -2.09
C ASN A 35 10.01 -7.53 -2.50
N ASP A 36 10.06 -6.77 -3.60
CA ASP A 36 11.28 -6.11 -4.07
C ASP A 36 11.86 -5.16 -3.02
N VAL A 37 11.00 -4.37 -2.35
CA VAL A 37 11.43 -3.44 -1.30
C VAL A 37 11.88 -4.18 -0.04
N CYS A 38 11.24 -5.31 0.31
CA CYS A 38 11.70 -6.18 1.39
C CYS A 38 13.10 -6.73 1.08
N GLU A 39 13.32 -7.26 -0.13
CA GLU A 39 14.64 -7.75 -0.56
C GLU A 39 15.69 -6.64 -0.48
N LEU A 40 15.37 -5.44 -0.97
CA LEU A 40 16.26 -4.29 -0.88
C LEU A 40 16.58 -3.94 0.58
N TYR A 41 15.57 -3.91 1.46
CA TYR A 41 15.75 -3.65 2.89
C TYR A 41 16.70 -4.63 3.58
N TYR A 42 16.68 -5.91 3.18
CA TYR A 42 17.61 -6.92 3.71
C TYR A 42 19.04 -6.78 3.17
N ARG A 43 19.21 -6.14 2.00
CA ARG A 43 20.51 -5.93 1.35
C ARG A 43 21.14 -4.58 1.69
N THR A 44 20.37 -3.65 2.26
CA THR A 44 20.83 -2.32 2.66
C THR A 44 21.40 -2.35 4.08
N ASP A 45 22.67 -1.97 4.22
CA ASP A 45 23.34 -1.86 5.52
C ASP A 45 23.17 -0.50 6.19
N GLU A 46 22.91 0.55 5.40
CA GLU A 46 22.81 1.93 5.91
C GLU A 46 21.47 2.14 6.65
N PRO A 47 21.46 2.46 7.96
CA PRO A 47 20.24 2.54 8.75
C PRO A 47 19.21 3.55 8.24
N SER A 48 19.62 4.73 7.77
CA SER A 48 18.67 5.76 7.32
C SER A 48 17.94 5.37 6.03
N GLN A 49 18.63 4.65 5.14
CA GLN A 49 18.03 4.03 3.96
C GLN A 49 17.07 2.91 4.36
N ARG A 50 17.42 2.07 5.35
CA ARG A 50 16.53 1.04 5.88
C ARG A 50 15.24 1.63 6.47
N ASP A 51 15.33 2.73 7.21
CA ASP A 51 14.17 3.45 7.75
C ASP A 51 13.29 4.04 6.64
N THR A 52 13.92 4.54 5.58
CA THR A 52 13.22 5.02 4.38
C THR A 52 12.47 3.87 3.68
N LEU A 53 13.09 2.70 3.54
CA LEU A 53 12.49 1.51 2.94
C LEU A 53 11.33 0.96 3.80
N LEU A 54 11.48 0.93 5.13
CA LEU A 54 10.39 0.58 6.05
C LEU A 54 9.19 1.52 5.91
N THR A 55 9.46 2.82 5.80
CA THR A 55 8.42 3.82 5.55
C THR A 55 7.72 3.57 4.22
N GLY A 56 8.48 3.23 3.17
CA GLY A 56 7.94 2.83 1.87
C GLY A 56 7.05 1.58 1.96
N LEU A 57 7.50 0.53 2.66
CA LEU A 57 6.72 -0.69 2.90
C LEU A 57 5.40 -0.39 3.60
N PHE A 58 5.41 0.49 4.59
CA PHE A 58 4.19 0.91 5.29
C PHE A 58 3.16 1.53 4.33
N TYR A 59 3.60 2.43 3.44
CA TYR A 59 2.70 3.05 2.45
C TYR A 59 2.20 2.06 1.40
N LEU A 60 3.05 1.15 0.91
CA LEU A 60 2.64 0.11 -0.02
C LEU A 60 1.60 -0.84 0.60
N ALA A 61 1.82 -1.27 1.84
CA ALA A 61 0.86 -2.10 2.58
C ALA A 61 -0.48 -1.39 2.80
N HIS A 62 -0.43 -0.09 3.15
CA HIS A 62 -1.63 0.75 3.29
C HIS A 62 -2.37 0.96 1.96
N THR A 63 -1.67 0.89 0.82
CA THR A 63 -2.30 0.95 -0.51
C THR A 63 -2.95 -0.39 -0.88
N LEU A 64 -2.34 -1.51 -0.49
CA LEU A 64 -2.83 -2.84 -0.79
C LEU A 64 -4.14 -3.17 -0.04
N ALA A 65 -4.26 -2.75 1.22
CA ALA A 65 -5.43 -3.05 2.05
C ALA A 65 -6.79 -2.62 1.44
N PRO A 66 -7.01 -1.36 1.01
CA PRO A 66 -8.28 -0.95 0.41
C PRO A 66 -8.54 -1.64 -0.93
N LEU A 67 -7.48 -1.97 -1.69
CA LEU A 67 -7.59 -2.71 -2.95
C LEU A 67 -8.04 -4.16 -2.72
N GLN A 68 -7.49 -4.84 -1.71
CA GLN A 68 -7.93 -6.18 -1.32
C GLN A 68 -9.38 -6.20 -0.82
N GLN A 69 -9.77 -5.20 -0.02
CA GLN A 69 -11.17 -5.05 0.41
C GLN A 69 -12.11 -4.87 -0.78
N HIS A 70 -11.72 -4.08 -1.78
CA HIS A 70 -12.51 -3.89 -2.99
C HIS A 70 -12.64 -5.20 -3.79
N ILE A 71 -11.54 -5.94 -4.00
CA ILE A 71 -11.56 -7.27 -4.65
C ILE A 71 -12.51 -8.23 -3.91
N GLY A 72 -12.46 -8.24 -2.58
CA GLY A 72 -13.34 -9.06 -1.74
C GLY A 72 -14.82 -8.75 -1.91
N ARG A 73 -15.17 -7.48 -2.16
CA ARG A 73 -16.57 -7.07 -2.45
C ARG A 73 -17.05 -7.46 -3.84
N LEU A 74 -16.13 -7.57 -4.80
CA LEU A 74 -16.42 -7.95 -6.19
C LEU A 74 -16.40 -9.47 -6.42
N THR A 75 -15.89 -10.25 -5.47
CA THR A 75 -15.84 -11.71 -5.55
C THR A 75 -17.12 -12.29 -4.90
N PRO A 76 -17.88 -13.16 -5.59
CA PRO A 76 -19.12 -13.74 -5.08
C PRO A 76 -18.91 -14.78 -3.96
#